data_AF-H2YLC1-F1
#
_entry.id   AF-H2YLC1-F1
#
_cell.length_a   1.000
_cell.length_b   1.000
_cell.length_c   1.000
_cell.angle_alpha   90.00
_cell.angle_beta   90.00
_cell.angle_gamma   90.00
#
_symmetry.space_group_name_H-M   'P 1'
#
loop_
_entity.id
_entity.type
_entity.pdbx_description
1 polymer ?
#
loop_
_entity_poly.entity_id
_entity_poly.type
_entity_poly.pdbx_seq_one_letter_code
_entity_poly.pdbx_strand_id
1 'polypeptide(L)'
;MMLNRPAQYAWVTRLLLHMPIQQAEVTDLFSTVGPQPRRNTGSNSSELSLPKDRSSSNRSSYHDDEEGTRTPPHTAYLNNMKDVISASFESLDEATLDTADLESDPDLALKPDEPEAWSVTMDKKVLKKMSKKEVKRQENIFELIQTERNYLTTLKIMQKIFMRGLVREAHCDQQTIEKLFPSIEEHVDYVSNFVGKLSDRQAEGKVVEGIGDVCVAHWSDTNGANMKQVLGDFCCNQSEIISVYKEMFKTDKKFNAFIKKCDKNPLTRRQGIPECALLVTQRVTKYPLMLQTLLDNSSKKEHEKDHADLEKALELAKEIAKDVDDQVQAHERKQILLEIHEKMEPKSTTQFKEGRKFTRKDLLKRKRRLLYS
;
A
#
# COMPACT_ATOMS: atom_id res chain seq x y z
N MET A 1 25.25 -25.76 -22.56
CA MET A 1 24.05 -26.22 -21.82
C MET A 1 23.24 -25.00 -21.43
N MET A 2 22.22 -24.71 -22.23
CA MET A 2 21.19 -23.72 -21.94
C MET A 2 20.19 -24.34 -20.98
N LEU A 3 20.00 -23.74 -19.80
CA LEU A 3 18.74 -23.84 -19.06
C LEU A 3 18.33 -22.41 -18.69
N ASN A 4 17.75 -21.79 -19.71
CA ASN A 4 17.00 -20.54 -19.68
C ASN A 4 15.74 -20.78 -18.82
N ARG A 5 15.71 -20.29 -17.58
CA ARG A 5 14.47 -20.28 -16.78
C ARG A 5 13.58 -19.13 -17.29
N PRO A 6 12.29 -19.38 -17.58
CA PRO A 6 11.42 -18.40 -18.22
C PRO A 6 11.10 -17.24 -17.28
N ALA A 7 11.18 -16.03 -17.82
CA ALA A 7 10.62 -14.81 -17.23
C ALA A 7 9.12 -15.01 -16.96
N GLN A 8 8.72 -15.06 -15.70
CA GLN A 8 7.31 -15.28 -15.32
C GLN A 8 6.63 -14.11 -14.60
N TYR A 9 7.28 -12.96 -14.40
CA TYR A 9 6.64 -11.84 -13.71
C TYR A 9 7.14 -10.47 -14.19
N ALA A 10 6.80 -10.09 -15.43
CA ALA A 10 7.31 -8.86 -16.02
C ALA A 10 6.85 -7.58 -15.28
N TRP A 11 5.72 -7.61 -14.56
CA TRP A 11 5.27 -6.49 -13.73
C TRP A 11 5.70 -6.57 -12.27
N VAL A 12 5.73 -7.76 -11.63
CA VAL A 12 6.29 -7.92 -10.27
C VAL A 12 7.76 -7.48 -10.23
N THR A 13 8.51 -7.74 -11.30
CA THR A 13 9.91 -7.29 -11.41
C THR A 13 10.00 -5.78 -11.66
N ARG A 14 9.05 -5.17 -12.38
CA ARG A 14 8.99 -3.71 -12.61
C ARG A 14 8.61 -2.94 -11.34
N LEU A 15 7.66 -3.44 -10.55
CA LEU A 15 7.33 -2.92 -9.22
C LEU A 15 8.50 -3.04 -8.23
N LEU A 16 9.30 -4.11 -8.35
CA LEU A 16 10.51 -4.30 -7.55
C LEU A 16 11.72 -3.46 -8.03
N LEU A 17 11.79 -3.07 -9.31
CA LEU A 17 12.96 -2.38 -9.90
C LEU A 17 12.76 -0.87 -10.17
N HIS A 18 11.53 -0.37 -10.32
CA HIS A 18 11.25 1.04 -10.67
C HIS A 18 10.71 1.88 -9.51
N MET A 19 10.79 1.39 -8.26
CA MET A 19 10.83 2.29 -7.11
C MET A 19 12.27 2.78 -6.91
N PRO A 20 12.56 4.09 -7.04
CA PRO A 20 13.80 4.64 -6.52
C PRO A 20 13.77 4.48 -5.00
N ILE A 21 14.59 3.57 -4.49
CA ILE A 21 15.19 3.56 -3.14
C ILE A 21 14.21 3.95 -2.01
N GLN A 22 13.44 2.97 -1.52
CA GLN A 22 13.12 2.80 -0.08
C GLN A 22 12.85 1.31 0.23
N GLN A 23 13.74 0.41 -0.17
CA GLN A 23 13.69 -0.99 0.30
C GLN A 23 14.22 -1.18 1.73
N ALA A 24 14.44 -0.10 2.48
CA ALA A 24 14.84 -0.14 3.89
C ALA A 24 13.74 0.29 4.88
N GLU A 25 12.54 0.70 4.45
CA GLU A 25 11.51 1.26 5.37
C GLU A 25 10.14 0.55 5.31
N VAL A 26 9.93 -0.46 4.47
CA VAL A 26 8.60 -1.11 4.36
C VAL A 26 8.33 -2.11 5.49
N THR A 27 9.35 -2.54 6.22
CA THR A 27 9.16 -3.24 7.51
C THR A 27 8.82 -2.28 8.65
N ASP A 28 9.11 -0.98 8.52
CA ASP A 28 8.84 0.02 9.57
C ASP A 28 7.48 0.72 9.43
N LEU A 29 6.89 0.76 8.22
CA LEU A 29 5.59 1.40 7.99
C LEU A 29 4.39 0.68 8.64
N PHE A 30 4.56 -0.58 9.05
CA PHE A 30 3.59 -1.30 9.88
C PHE A 30 4.04 -1.46 11.34
N SER A 31 5.22 -0.94 11.73
CA SER A 31 5.80 -1.05 13.07
C SER A 31 5.96 0.28 13.82
N THR A 32 5.68 1.44 13.22
CA THR A 32 5.84 2.74 13.93
C THR A 32 4.54 3.22 14.59
N VAL A 33 4.20 2.61 15.73
CA VAL A 33 3.53 3.32 16.82
C VAL A 33 4.50 3.35 18.01
N GLY A 34 5.56 4.14 17.87
CA GLY A 34 6.42 4.48 19.01
C GLY A 34 5.67 5.42 19.99
N PRO A 35 5.86 5.28 21.32
CA PRO A 35 5.10 6.04 22.30
C PRO A 35 5.42 7.54 22.27
N GLN A 36 4.39 8.38 22.28
CA GLN A 36 4.49 9.82 22.55
C GLN A 36 5.05 10.06 23.97
N PRO A 37 5.93 11.04 24.17
CA PRO A 37 6.53 11.32 25.46
C PRO A 37 5.48 11.91 26.43
N ARG A 38 5.30 11.25 27.58
CA ARG A 38 4.52 11.78 28.71
C ARG A 38 5.17 13.08 29.20
N ARG A 39 4.42 14.19 29.15
CA ARG A 39 4.71 15.39 29.95
C ARG A 39 4.53 15.03 31.42
N ASN A 40 5.64 14.92 32.15
CA ASN A 40 5.60 14.82 33.60
C ASN A 40 5.77 16.21 34.20
N THR A 41 4.77 16.62 34.97
CA THR A 41 4.75 17.80 35.83
C THR A 41 5.44 17.51 37.17
N GLY A 42 6.25 18.46 37.66
CA GLY A 42 6.83 18.48 39.01
C GLY A 42 8.35 18.26 38.98
N SER A 43 9.25 19.22 39.25
CA SER A 43 9.46 20.12 40.40
C SER A 43 10.79 19.75 41.09
N ASN A 44 11.73 20.71 41.11
CA ASN A 44 12.90 20.86 42.00
C ASN A 44 14.02 19.78 41.91
N SER A 45 15.31 20.08 42.02
CA SER A 45 16.09 21.27 42.44
C SER A 45 17.59 20.97 42.27
N SER A 46 18.41 22.01 42.02
CA SER A 46 19.84 22.18 42.39
C SER A 46 20.87 21.20 41.79
N GLU A 47 22.14 21.50 41.51
CA GLU A 47 23.02 22.68 41.52
C GLU A 47 24.36 22.19 40.93
N LEU A 48 25.12 23.09 40.27
CA LEU A 48 26.60 23.10 40.08
C LEU A 48 27.26 21.88 39.36
N SER A 49 28.31 21.99 38.53
CA SER A 49 29.33 23.02 38.31
C SER A 49 30.11 22.69 37.03
N LEU A 50 30.50 23.76 36.34
CA LEU A 50 31.53 23.95 35.30
C LEU A 50 32.97 23.59 35.80
N PRO A 51 34.09 23.75 35.03
CA PRO A 51 34.31 23.96 33.57
C PRO A 51 35.63 23.34 32.99
N LYS A 52 36.01 23.81 31.77
CA LYS A 52 37.38 24.03 31.23
C LYS A 52 38.06 22.82 30.57
N ASP A 53 38.86 22.91 29.49
CA ASP A 53 39.51 24.05 28.82
C ASP A 53 40.21 23.54 27.52
N ARG A 54 40.74 24.51 26.75
CA ARG A 54 41.92 24.45 25.84
C ARG A 54 41.76 23.84 24.44
N SER A 55 41.84 24.58 23.32
CA SER A 55 42.81 25.56 22.77
C SER A 55 43.88 24.92 21.86
N SER A 56 44.05 25.50 20.67
CA SER A 56 45.32 25.87 19.98
C SER A 56 45.21 25.62 18.46
N SER A 57 45.00 26.62 17.61
CA SER A 57 45.90 27.70 17.12
C SER A 57 46.80 27.31 15.94
N ASN A 58 46.89 28.26 15.00
CA ASN A 58 47.98 28.61 14.05
C ASN A 58 47.58 28.56 12.56
N ARG A 59 48.02 29.47 11.65
CA ARG A 59 48.78 30.74 11.72
C ARG A 59 48.97 31.28 10.27
N SER A 60 49.07 32.62 10.14
CA SER A 60 49.67 33.46 9.06
C SER A 60 49.00 33.51 7.66
N SER A 61 48.58 34.68 7.10
CA SER A 61 49.25 35.98 6.76
C SER A 61 49.90 35.93 5.36
N TYR A 62 49.55 36.74 4.34
CA TYR A 62 49.68 38.20 4.19
C TYR A 62 48.93 38.78 2.93
N HIS A 63 48.67 40.10 2.98
CA HIS A 63 48.53 41.17 1.95
C HIS A 63 47.29 41.35 1.01
N ASP A 64 46.51 42.38 1.38
CA ASP A 64 46.16 43.66 0.71
C ASP A 64 45.50 43.78 -0.68
N ASP A 65 44.56 44.75 -0.66
CA ASP A 65 44.07 45.69 -1.66
C ASP A 65 42.82 45.42 -2.55
N GLU A 66 41.91 46.39 -2.40
CA GLU A 66 40.94 47.01 -3.31
C GLU A 66 39.77 46.19 -3.92
N GLU A 67 38.61 46.43 -3.29
CA GLU A 67 37.40 47.03 -3.87
C GLU A 67 37.04 46.71 -5.34
N GLY A 68 36.01 45.88 -5.51
CA GLY A 68 35.42 45.64 -6.83
C GLY A 68 34.45 44.45 -6.85
N THR A 69 33.18 44.74 -6.56
CA THR A 69 32.00 44.01 -7.08
C THR A 69 32.05 42.47 -7.03
N ARG A 70 31.86 41.91 -5.82
CA ARG A 70 31.61 40.47 -5.65
C ARG A 70 30.12 40.14 -5.82
N THR A 71 29.78 39.49 -6.92
CA THR A 71 28.85 38.36 -6.88
C THR A 71 29.57 37.17 -6.20
N PRO A 72 28.96 36.52 -5.20
CA PRO A 72 29.26 35.12 -4.95
C PRO A 72 28.01 34.22 -4.92
N PRO A 73 28.21 32.92 -5.16
CA PRO A 73 27.15 31.94 -5.30
C PRO A 73 26.79 31.26 -3.97
N HIS A 74 25.59 30.69 -3.96
CA HIS A 74 25.09 29.54 -3.19
C HIS A 74 25.14 29.55 -1.65
N THR A 75 24.01 29.09 -1.09
CA THR A 75 23.75 28.63 0.29
C THR A 75 23.32 29.69 1.33
N ALA A 76 22.04 30.07 1.29
CA ALA A 76 21.20 30.31 2.47
C ALA A 76 19.79 30.76 2.04
N TYR A 77 18.87 29.84 1.75
CA TYR A 77 17.44 30.16 1.64
C TYR A 77 16.58 28.97 2.09
N LEU A 78 16.65 28.69 3.40
CA LEU A 78 15.58 28.05 4.14
C LEU A 78 15.53 28.73 5.50
N ASN A 79 14.97 29.93 5.53
CA ASN A 79 14.40 30.58 6.71
C ASN A 79 13.85 31.93 6.23
N ASN A 80 12.54 31.99 5.95
CA ASN A 80 11.67 33.17 6.08
C ASN A 80 10.29 32.94 5.44
N MET A 81 9.52 31.97 5.95
CA MET A 81 8.06 31.93 5.74
C MET A 81 7.28 31.57 7.02
N LYS A 82 7.89 31.71 8.21
CA LYS A 82 7.20 31.42 9.48
C LYS A 82 6.50 32.63 10.12
N ASP A 83 6.70 33.85 9.62
CA ASP A 83 6.22 35.05 10.34
C ASP A 83 5.22 35.93 9.57
N VAL A 84 4.53 35.41 8.54
CA VAL A 84 3.45 36.16 7.84
C VAL A 84 2.10 35.41 7.78
N ILE A 85 1.95 34.32 8.53
CA ILE A 85 0.63 33.66 8.71
C ILE A 85 0.26 33.71 10.20
N SER A 86 0.30 34.91 10.77
CA SER A 86 -0.23 35.19 12.09
C SER A 86 -0.97 36.53 12.06
N ALA A 87 -2.05 36.56 11.29
CA ALA A 87 -3.18 37.47 11.45
C ALA A 87 -4.23 37.13 10.38
N SER A 88 -5.48 36.94 10.83
CA SER A 88 -6.71 36.81 10.01
C SER A 88 -7.10 35.40 9.58
N PHE A 89 -7.58 34.60 10.55
CA PHE A 89 -8.73 33.73 10.34
C PHE A 89 -9.37 33.34 11.68
N GLU A 90 -10.11 34.26 12.28
CA GLU A 90 -11.08 33.90 13.31
C GLU A 90 -12.39 33.49 12.62
N SER A 91 -12.93 32.35 13.08
CA SER A 91 -14.29 31.86 12.85
C SER A 91 -14.64 31.36 11.44
N LEU A 92 -14.27 30.12 11.17
CA LEU A 92 -15.08 29.22 10.35
C LEU A 92 -15.10 27.89 11.11
N ASP A 93 -16.31 27.46 11.46
CA ASP A 93 -16.57 26.21 12.18
C ASP A 93 -15.63 25.11 11.71
N GLU A 94 -14.83 24.60 12.64
CA GLU A 94 -14.00 23.41 12.44
C GLU A 94 -14.98 22.25 12.27
N ALA A 95 -15.44 22.05 11.03
CA ALA A 95 -16.17 20.86 10.64
C ALA A 95 -15.22 19.69 10.88
N THR A 96 -15.31 19.08 12.05
CA THR A 96 -14.79 17.74 12.27
C THR A 96 -15.56 16.82 11.31
N LEU A 97 -14.89 15.81 10.76
CA LEU A 97 -15.64 14.70 10.17
C LEU A 97 -16.50 14.14 11.30
N ASP A 98 -17.77 13.82 11.04
CA ASP A 98 -18.57 13.07 11.99
C ASP A 98 -17.98 11.65 12.08
N THR A 99 -16.97 11.49 12.95
CA THR A 99 -16.19 10.27 13.13
C THR A 99 -16.80 9.35 14.16
N ALA A 100 -17.87 9.76 14.86
CA ALA A 100 -18.45 8.96 15.95
C ALA A 100 -18.88 7.56 15.48
N ASP A 101 -19.49 7.45 14.31
CA ASP A 101 -19.87 6.17 13.71
C ASP A 101 -18.65 5.38 13.19
N LEU A 102 -17.62 6.07 12.71
CA LEU A 102 -16.39 5.46 12.18
C LEU A 102 -15.44 4.95 13.27
N GLU A 103 -15.40 5.62 14.42
CA GLU A 103 -14.64 5.22 15.61
C GLU A 103 -15.24 3.98 16.28
N SER A 104 -16.53 3.73 16.05
CA SER A 104 -17.22 2.54 16.53
C SER A 104 -16.88 1.27 15.73
N ASP A 105 -16.31 1.39 14.52
CA ASP A 105 -15.88 0.24 13.74
C ASP A 105 -14.61 -0.37 14.35
N PRO A 106 -14.65 -1.63 14.83
CA PRO A 106 -13.53 -2.26 15.52
C PRO A 106 -12.27 -2.44 14.66
N ASP A 107 -12.40 -2.37 13.34
CA ASP A 107 -11.25 -2.46 12.41
C ASP A 107 -10.65 -1.08 12.08
N LEU A 108 -11.44 0.00 12.20
CA LEU A 108 -10.94 1.37 12.04
C LEU A 108 -10.38 1.95 13.34
N ALA A 109 -10.86 1.45 14.49
CA ALA A 109 -10.37 1.86 15.80
C ALA A 109 -8.85 1.73 15.88
N LEU A 110 -8.18 2.83 16.23
CA LEU A 110 -6.74 2.81 16.52
C LEU A 110 -6.53 1.96 17.77
N LYS A 111 -5.92 0.77 17.62
CA LYS A 111 -5.57 -0.13 18.73
C LYS A 111 -4.09 0.07 19.09
N PRO A 112 -3.75 0.91 20.07
CA PRO A 112 -2.37 1.14 20.48
C PRO A 112 -1.70 -0.07 21.17
N ASP A 113 -2.47 -1.10 21.55
CA ASP A 113 -1.99 -2.25 22.34
C ASP A 113 -1.94 -3.58 21.56
N GLU A 114 -1.99 -3.58 20.23
CA GLU A 114 -1.84 -4.84 19.47
C GLU A 114 -0.36 -5.29 19.48
N PRO A 115 -0.06 -6.53 19.91
CA PRO A 115 1.31 -6.98 20.11
C PRO A 115 2.07 -7.06 18.78
N GLU A 116 3.30 -6.54 18.77
CA GLU A 116 4.16 -6.51 17.56
C GLU A 116 4.63 -7.90 17.11
N ALA A 117 4.66 -8.89 18.01
CA ALA A 117 5.12 -10.24 17.73
C ALA A 117 4.34 -11.27 18.55
N TRP A 118 4.18 -12.46 17.98
CA TRP A 118 3.48 -13.56 18.64
C TRP A 118 4.18 -13.96 19.94
N SER A 119 5.50 -14.07 19.93
CA SER A 119 6.30 -14.48 21.10
C SER A 119 6.15 -13.54 22.30
N VAL A 120 5.82 -12.27 22.11
CA VAL A 120 5.55 -11.31 23.19
C VAL A 120 4.26 -11.67 23.94
N THR A 121 3.31 -12.31 23.27
CA THR A 121 2.03 -12.76 23.86
C THR A 121 2.12 -14.08 24.65
N MET A 122 3.29 -14.71 24.61
CA MET A 122 3.53 -16.06 25.10
C MET A 122 4.38 -16.10 26.37
N ASP A 123 4.05 -17.03 27.27
CA ASP A 123 4.85 -17.28 28.46
C ASP A 123 6.24 -17.80 28.08
N LYS A 124 7.28 -17.24 28.69
CA LYS A 124 8.69 -17.65 28.47
C LYS A 124 8.92 -19.16 28.70
N LYS A 125 8.13 -19.80 29.56
CA LYS A 125 8.19 -21.25 29.80
C LYS A 125 7.69 -22.07 28.62
N VAL A 126 6.68 -21.57 27.89
CA VAL A 126 6.14 -22.23 26.68
C VAL A 126 7.14 -22.08 25.55
N LEU A 127 7.66 -20.87 25.32
CA LEU A 127 8.68 -20.62 24.28
C LEU A 127 9.93 -21.49 24.45
N LYS A 128 10.39 -21.71 25.69
CA LYS A 128 11.56 -22.58 25.97
C LYS A 128 11.33 -24.06 25.64
N LYS A 129 10.08 -24.51 25.56
CA LYS A 129 9.73 -25.90 25.21
C LYS A 129 9.54 -26.09 23.70
N MET A 130 9.44 -24.99 22.94
CA MET A 130 9.23 -25.02 21.50
C MET A 130 10.57 -24.99 20.76
N SER A 131 10.60 -25.61 19.58
CA SER A 131 11.75 -25.51 18.69
C SER A 131 11.84 -24.08 18.12
N LYS A 132 13.04 -23.62 17.78
CA LYS A 132 13.21 -22.31 17.11
C LYS A 132 12.41 -22.22 15.81
N LYS A 133 12.31 -23.34 15.08
CA LYS A 133 11.55 -23.44 13.83
C LYS A 133 10.06 -23.25 14.07
N GLU A 134 9.51 -23.89 15.10
CA GLU A 134 8.09 -23.73 15.45
C GLU A 134 7.77 -22.32 15.95
N VAL A 135 8.63 -21.71 16.78
CA VAL A 135 8.45 -20.29 17.16
C VAL A 135 8.40 -19.42 15.91
N LYS A 136 9.29 -19.62 14.93
CA LYS A 136 9.28 -18.84 13.69
C LYS A 136 8.03 -19.09 12.84
N ARG A 137 7.54 -20.33 12.79
CA ARG A 137 6.27 -20.66 12.14
C ARG A 137 5.10 -19.88 12.76
N GLN A 138 4.99 -19.87 14.09
CA GLN A 138 3.94 -19.12 14.78
C GLN A 138 4.05 -17.61 14.55
N GLU A 139 5.26 -17.06 14.51
CA GLU A 139 5.47 -15.66 14.11
C GLU A 139 4.99 -15.39 12.68
N ASN A 140 5.26 -16.29 11.73
CA ASN A 140 4.80 -16.12 10.36
C ASN A 140 3.27 -16.26 10.20
N ILE A 141 2.63 -17.13 10.99
CA ILE A 141 1.16 -17.21 11.05
C ILE A 141 0.60 -15.90 11.61
N PHE A 142 1.15 -15.42 12.73
CA PHE A 142 0.71 -14.17 13.35
C PHE A 142 0.88 -12.98 12.40
N GLU A 143 2.01 -12.88 11.71
CA GLU A 143 2.29 -11.87 10.69
C GLU A 143 1.28 -11.90 9.54
N LEU A 144 0.90 -13.10 9.05
CA LEU A 144 -0.15 -13.26 8.04
C LEU A 144 -1.47 -12.63 8.49
N ILE A 145 -1.90 -12.97 9.70
CA ILE A 145 -3.18 -12.49 10.27
C ILE A 145 -3.13 -10.98 10.49
N GLN A 146 -2.05 -10.48 11.10
CA GLN A 146 -1.92 -9.06 11.42
C GLN A 146 -1.87 -8.20 10.17
N THR A 147 -1.10 -8.61 9.16
CA THR A 147 -1.01 -7.85 7.91
C THR A 147 -2.31 -7.92 7.11
N GLU A 148 -3.11 -8.99 7.23
CA GLU A 148 -4.44 -9.05 6.61
C GLU A 148 -5.45 -8.13 7.32
N ARG A 149 -5.43 -8.04 8.65
CA ARG A 149 -6.23 -7.03 9.39
C ARG A 149 -5.87 -5.60 8.98
N ASN A 150 -4.58 -5.31 8.87
CA ASN A 150 -4.10 -4.01 8.39
C ASN A 150 -4.53 -3.73 6.94
N TYR A 151 -4.53 -4.77 6.10
CA TYR A 151 -5.02 -4.66 4.73
C TYR A 151 -6.52 -4.35 4.68
N LEU A 152 -7.33 -5.08 5.47
CA LEU A 152 -8.76 -4.79 5.61
C LEU A 152 -9.01 -3.37 6.12
N THR A 153 -8.22 -2.92 7.09
CA THR A 153 -8.31 -1.55 7.61
C THR A 153 -8.10 -0.52 6.50
N THR A 154 -7.09 -0.74 5.64
CA THR A 154 -6.82 0.12 4.48
C THR A 154 -8.02 0.17 3.54
N LEU A 155 -8.61 -0.99 3.21
CA LEU A 155 -9.81 -1.05 2.36
C LEU A 155 -11.02 -0.35 3.01
N LYS A 156 -11.21 -0.51 4.32
CA LYS A 156 -12.27 0.18 5.08
C LYS A 156 -12.05 1.69 5.15
N ILE A 157 -10.81 2.18 5.24
CA ILE A 157 -10.50 3.60 5.13
C ILE A 157 -10.93 4.12 3.74
N MET A 158 -10.57 3.40 2.67
CA MET A 158 -11.00 3.72 1.31
C MET A 158 -12.53 3.76 1.16
N GLN A 159 -13.23 2.76 1.68
CA GLN A 159 -14.68 2.66 1.56
C GLN A 159 -15.40 3.68 2.46
N LYS A 160 -15.12 3.68 3.76
CA LYS A 160 -15.94 4.37 4.76
C LYS A 160 -15.57 5.83 4.94
N ILE A 161 -14.29 6.17 4.80
CA ILE A 161 -13.81 7.54 4.95
C ILE A 161 -13.82 8.21 3.58
N PHE A 162 -13.05 7.70 2.62
CA PHE A 162 -12.87 8.38 1.35
C PHE A 162 -14.10 8.29 0.44
N MET A 163 -14.52 7.09 0.04
CA MET A 163 -15.63 6.91 -0.90
C MET A 163 -16.93 7.51 -0.38
N ARG A 164 -17.39 7.10 0.81
CA ARG A 164 -18.65 7.61 1.39
C ARG A 164 -18.58 9.10 1.71
N GLY A 165 -17.44 9.60 2.17
CA GLY A 165 -17.25 11.03 2.45
C GLY A 165 -17.26 11.87 1.18
N LEU A 166 -16.65 11.40 0.09
CA LEU A 166 -16.69 12.07 -1.22
C LEU A 166 -18.11 12.15 -1.79
N VAL A 167 -18.92 11.10 -1.61
CA VAL A 167 -20.34 11.13 -2.00
C VAL A 167 -21.13 12.13 -1.15
N ARG A 168 -20.97 12.08 0.17
CA ARG A 168 -21.80 12.85 1.12
C ARG A 168 -21.42 14.33 1.18
N GLU A 169 -20.13 14.65 1.22
CA GLU A 169 -19.61 15.99 1.51
C GLU A 169 -19.08 16.70 0.25
N ALA A 170 -18.39 15.97 -0.63
CA ALA A 170 -17.90 16.52 -1.89
C ALA A 170 -18.93 16.44 -3.03
N HIS A 171 -20.01 15.66 -2.86
CA HIS A 171 -21.04 15.40 -3.87
C HIS A 171 -20.47 14.88 -5.19
N CYS A 172 -19.43 14.05 -5.11
CA CYS A 172 -18.88 13.38 -6.29
C CYS A 172 -19.94 12.49 -6.94
N ASP A 173 -20.03 12.52 -8.27
CA ASP A 173 -20.92 11.66 -9.02
C ASP A 173 -20.47 10.19 -8.98
N GLN A 174 -21.42 9.30 -9.28
CA GLN A 174 -21.20 7.86 -9.24
C GLN A 174 -20.08 7.41 -10.19
N GLN A 175 -19.97 8.02 -11.37
CA GLN A 175 -18.96 7.64 -12.36
C GLN A 175 -17.55 7.94 -11.86
N THR A 176 -17.37 9.06 -11.15
CA THR A 176 -16.09 9.45 -10.55
C THR A 176 -15.73 8.53 -9.38
N ILE A 177 -16.73 8.15 -8.57
CA ILE A 177 -16.55 7.20 -7.48
C ILE A 177 -16.12 5.82 -7.99
N GLU A 178 -16.76 5.31 -9.04
CA GLU A 178 -16.40 4.02 -9.65
C GLU A 178 -14.98 4.01 -10.23
N LYS A 179 -14.51 5.14 -10.76
CA LYS A 179 -13.12 5.28 -11.23
C LYS A 179 -12.10 5.35 -10.10
N LEU A 180 -12.44 5.98 -8.97
CA LEU A 180 -11.53 6.13 -7.82
C LEU A 180 -11.47 4.88 -6.93
N PHE A 181 -12.57 4.12 -6.85
CA PHE A 181 -12.71 2.98 -5.95
C PHE A 181 -13.36 1.78 -6.65
N PRO A 182 -12.74 1.23 -7.70
CA PRO A 182 -13.31 0.11 -8.47
C PRO A 182 -13.52 -1.11 -7.58
N SER A 183 -14.75 -1.64 -7.58
CA SER A 183 -15.16 -2.87 -6.87
C SER A 183 -14.79 -2.88 -5.37
N ILE A 184 -14.73 -1.70 -4.73
CA ILE A 184 -14.23 -1.58 -3.35
C ILE A 184 -15.14 -2.27 -2.33
N GLU A 185 -16.45 -2.30 -2.56
CA GLU A 185 -17.40 -2.92 -1.64
C GLU A 185 -17.23 -4.44 -1.64
N GLU A 186 -17.19 -5.04 -2.83
CA GLU A 186 -16.94 -6.47 -3.01
C GLU A 186 -15.56 -6.87 -2.46
N HIS A 187 -14.56 -5.99 -2.60
CA HIS A 187 -13.23 -6.23 -2.07
C HIS A 187 -13.19 -6.21 -0.54
N VAL A 188 -13.85 -5.23 0.10
CA VAL A 188 -13.98 -5.17 1.57
C VAL A 188 -14.66 -6.43 2.08
N ASP A 189 -15.75 -6.87 1.46
CA ASP A 189 -16.49 -8.06 1.88
C ASP A 189 -15.66 -9.33 1.74
N TYR A 190 -14.96 -9.49 0.61
CA TYR A 190 -14.08 -10.61 0.33
C TYR A 190 -12.97 -10.76 1.38
N VAL A 191 -12.28 -9.65 1.69
CA VAL A 191 -11.18 -9.63 2.68
C VAL A 191 -11.71 -9.75 4.10
N SER A 192 -12.87 -9.14 4.42
CA SER A 192 -13.51 -9.28 5.73
C SER A 192 -13.80 -10.72 6.08
N ASN A 193 -14.32 -11.50 5.12
CA ASN A 193 -14.55 -12.93 5.32
C ASN A 193 -13.25 -13.69 5.64
N PHE A 194 -12.15 -13.38 4.95
CA PHE A 194 -10.87 -14.02 5.22
C PHE A 194 -10.30 -13.67 6.59
N VAL A 195 -10.28 -12.38 6.94
CA VAL A 195 -9.87 -11.91 8.27
C VAL A 195 -10.70 -12.56 9.37
N GLY A 196 -12.00 -12.75 9.15
CA GLY A 196 -12.89 -13.49 10.05
C GLY A 196 -12.39 -14.91 10.27
N LYS A 197 -12.16 -15.68 9.19
CA LYS A 197 -11.66 -17.07 9.29
C LYS A 197 -10.28 -17.19 9.92
N LEU A 198 -9.39 -16.26 9.62
CA LEU A 198 -8.07 -16.17 10.25
C LEU A 198 -8.18 -15.90 11.74
N SER A 199 -9.09 -15.01 12.14
CA SER A 199 -9.32 -14.67 13.54
C SER A 199 -9.98 -15.80 14.31
N ASP A 200 -10.94 -16.52 13.70
CA ASP A 200 -11.53 -17.73 14.25
C ASP A 200 -10.44 -18.76 14.55
N ARG A 201 -9.53 -19.00 13.60
CA ARG A 201 -8.40 -19.92 13.78
C ARG A 201 -7.46 -19.49 14.91
N GLN A 202 -7.15 -18.20 15.01
CA GLN A 202 -6.31 -17.67 16.07
C GLN A 202 -6.97 -17.76 17.46
N ALA A 203 -8.30 -17.76 17.51
CA ALA A 203 -9.06 -17.91 18.75
C ALA A 203 -9.14 -19.35 19.25
N GLU A 204 -8.90 -20.36 18.39
CA GLU A 204 -8.87 -21.78 18.79
C GLU A 204 -7.74 -22.07 19.81
N GLY A 205 -6.64 -21.30 19.76
CA GLY A 205 -5.55 -21.45 20.71
C GLY A 205 -4.40 -20.49 20.44
N LYS A 206 -3.58 -20.25 21.48
CA LYS A 206 -2.40 -19.38 21.34
C LYS A 206 -1.34 -19.96 20.40
N VAL A 207 -1.25 -21.28 20.28
CA VAL A 207 -0.39 -21.98 19.32
C VAL A 207 -1.30 -22.50 18.22
N VAL A 208 -1.11 -22.03 16.99
CA VAL A 208 -1.94 -22.41 15.85
C VAL A 208 -1.39 -23.69 15.22
N GLU A 209 -2.18 -24.76 15.24
CA GLU A 209 -1.79 -26.06 14.69
C GLU A 209 -1.70 -26.03 13.15
N GLY A 210 -2.59 -25.30 12.48
CA GLY A 210 -2.58 -25.16 11.03
C GLY A 210 -3.30 -23.90 10.56
N ILE A 211 -2.99 -23.44 9.35
CA ILE A 211 -3.61 -22.29 8.69
C ILE A 211 -3.78 -22.51 7.19
N GLY A 212 -3.10 -23.51 6.62
CA GLY A 212 -3.08 -23.79 5.19
C GLY A 212 -4.47 -24.10 4.63
N ASP A 213 -5.31 -24.81 5.37
CA ASP A 213 -6.69 -25.13 4.97
C ASP A 213 -7.54 -23.86 4.80
N VAL A 214 -7.37 -22.87 5.67
CA VAL A 214 -8.04 -21.56 5.58
C VAL A 214 -7.57 -20.82 4.34
N CYS A 215 -6.27 -20.82 4.07
CA CYS A 215 -5.68 -20.24 2.88
C CYS A 215 -6.16 -20.92 1.58
N VAL A 216 -6.21 -22.25 1.55
CA VAL A 216 -6.73 -23.02 0.42
C VAL A 216 -8.19 -22.68 0.18
N ALA A 217 -9.03 -22.69 1.22
CA ALA A 217 -10.45 -22.34 1.09
C ALA A 217 -10.63 -20.89 0.57
N HIS A 218 -9.75 -19.98 0.97
CA HIS A 218 -9.81 -18.59 0.51
C HIS A 218 -9.41 -18.41 -0.96
N TRP A 219 -8.45 -19.18 -1.49
CA TRP A 219 -7.95 -18.98 -2.87
C TRP A 219 -8.37 -20.03 -3.89
N SER A 220 -9.10 -21.05 -3.47
CA SER A 220 -9.60 -22.08 -4.39
C SER A 220 -10.94 -21.71 -5.02
N ASP A 221 -11.24 -22.37 -6.13
CA ASP A 221 -12.54 -22.40 -6.77
C ASP A 221 -13.13 -20.99 -7.01
N THR A 222 -14.37 -20.78 -6.56
CA THR A 222 -15.09 -19.52 -6.73
C THR A 222 -14.43 -18.37 -5.97
N ASN A 223 -13.83 -18.63 -4.81
CA ASN A 223 -13.14 -17.58 -4.05
C ASN A 223 -11.88 -17.10 -4.78
N GLY A 224 -11.11 -18.03 -5.36
CA GLY A 224 -9.97 -17.70 -6.22
C GLY A 224 -10.37 -16.88 -7.44
N ALA A 225 -11.49 -17.21 -8.09
CA ALA A 225 -12.04 -16.43 -9.20
C ALA A 225 -12.45 -15.01 -8.76
N ASN A 226 -13.12 -14.89 -7.62
CA ASN A 226 -13.51 -13.60 -7.05
C ASN A 226 -12.28 -12.74 -6.73
N MET A 227 -11.21 -13.34 -6.19
CA MET A 227 -9.97 -12.62 -5.90
C MET A 227 -9.30 -12.06 -7.16
N LYS A 228 -9.23 -12.88 -8.22
CA LYS A 228 -8.72 -12.46 -9.52
C LYS A 228 -9.53 -11.30 -10.10
N GLN A 229 -10.84 -11.28 -9.88
CA GLN A 229 -11.71 -10.18 -10.30
C GLN A 229 -11.45 -8.91 -9.48
N VAL A 230 -11.60 -8.95 -8.15
CA VAL A 230 -11.51 -7.73 -7.32
C VAL A 230 -10.12 -7.08 -7.39
N LEU A 231 -9.05 -7.89 -7.39
CA LEU A 231 -7.68 -7.37 -7.57
C LEU A 231 -7.38 -7.01 -9.03
N GLY A 232 -7.93 -7.75 -10.00
CA GLY A 232 -7.80 -7.45 -11.42
C GLY A 232 -8.37 -6.08 -11.76
N ASP A 233 -9.61 -5.81 -11.34
CA ASP A 233 -10.28 -4.53 -11.51
C ASP A 233 -9.47 -3.39 -10.87
N PHE A 234 -9.01 -3.59 -9.64
CA PHE A 234 -8.26 -2.54 -8.94
C PHE A 234 -6.88 -2.27 -9.58
N CYS A 235 -6.12 -3.32 -9.88
CA CYS A 235 -4.79 -3.20 -10.46
C CYS A 235 -4.82 -2.63 -11.89
N CYS A 236 -5.79 -3.03 -12.72
CA CYS A 236 -5.94 -2.51 -14.08
C CYS A 236 -6.20 -1.00 -14.09
N ASN A 237 -6.94 -0.49 -13.11
CA ASN A 237 -7.35 0.91 -13.04
C ASN A 237 -6.45 1.76 -12.14
N GLN A 238 -5.34 1.23 -11.59
CA GLN A 238 -4.49 1.98 -10.66
C GLN A 238 -4.01 3.32 -11.25
N SER A 239 -3.57 3.34 -12.51
CA SER A 239 -3.12 4.58 -13.17
C SER A 239 -4.27 5.58 -13.34
N GLU A 240 -5.49 5.11 -13.64
CA GLU A 240 -6.69 5.93 -13.75
C GLU A 240 -7.06 6.53 -12.39
N ILE A 241 -7.05 5.75 -11.30
CA ILE A 241 -7.30 6.23 -9.93
C ILE A 241 -6.37 7.42 -9.61
N ILE A 242 -5.07 7.27 -9.88
CA ILE A 242 -4.08 8.32 -9.62
C ILE A 242 -4.31 9.55 -10.50
N SER A 243 -4.67 9.35 -11.78
CA SER A 243 -4.95 10.44 -12.71
C SER A 243 -6.20 11.23 -12.30
N VAL A 244 -7.32 10.54 -12.04
CA VAL A 244 -8.58 11.14 -11.62
C VAL A 244 -8.42 11.85 -10.28
N TYR A 245 -7.73 11.24 -9.32
CA TYR A 245 -7.43 11.89 -8.04
C TYR A 245 -6.70 13.23 -8.24
N LYS A 246 -5.63 13.24 -9.05
CA LYS A 246 -4.84 14.46 -9.31
C LYS A 246 -5.65 15.53 -10.02
N GLU A 247 -6.46 15.13 -10.99
CA GLU A 247 -7.34 16.04 -11.72
C GLU A 247 -8.37 16.66 -10.77
N MET A 248 -9.14 15.83 -10.06
CA MET A 248 -10.17 16.28 -9.11
C MET A 248 -9.58 17.16 -8.01
N PHE A 249 -8.42 16.78 -7.45
CA PHE A 249 -7.75 17.58 -6.43
C PHE A 249 -7.35 18.96 -6.94
N LYS A 250 -7.06 19.12 -8.24
CA LYS A 250 -6.70 20.39 -8.86
C LYS A 250 -7.92 21.22 -9.28
N THR A 251 -8.97 20.58 -9.80
CA THR A 251 -10.08 21.26 -10.48
C THR A 251 -11.32 21.42 -9.60
N ASP A 252 -11.58 20.49 -8.68
CA ASP A 252 -12.76 20.49 -7.83
C ASP A 252 -12.43 20.99 -6.41
N LYS A 253 -12.99 22.15 -6.06
CA LYS A 253 -12.76 22.79 -4.76
C LYS A 253 -13.35 22.01 -3.59
N LYS A 254 -14.49 21.33 -3.79
CA LYS A 254 -15.15 20.54 -2.73
C LYS A 254 -14.35 19.26 -2.48
N PHE A 255 -13.91 18.58 -3.54
CA PHE A 255 -13.00 17.45 -3.45
C PHE A 255 -11.71 17.84 -2.72
N ASN A 256 -11.05 18.92 -3.15
CA ASN A 256 -9.81 19.40 -2.51
C ASN A 256 -9.98 19.69 -1.02
N ALA A 257 -11.06 20.39 -0.65
CA ALA A 257 -11.38 20.72 0.73
C ALA A 257 -11.64 19.47 1.58
N PHE A 258 -12.38 18.50 1.03
CA PHE A 258 -12.65 17.22 1.70
C PHE A 258 -11.35 16.42 1.93
N ILE A 259 -10.48 16.29 0.92
CA ILE A 259 -9.22 15.57 1.08
C ILE A 259 -8.33 16.22 2.15
N LYS A 260 -8.20 17.56 2.15
CA LYS A 260 -7.46 18.29 3.20
C LYS A 260 -8.04 18.10 4.60
N LYS A 261 -9.35 17.89 4.70
CA LYS A 261 -10.02 17.53 5.97
C LYS A 261 -9.63 16.13 6.41
N CYS A 262 -9.61 15.16 5.49
CA CYS A 262 -9.16 13.79 5.76
C CYS A 262 -7.70 13.69 6.17
N ASP A 263 -6.81 14.55 5.66
CA ASP A 263 -5.39 14.57 6.05
C ASP A 263 -5.19 14.83 7.56
N LYS A 264 -6.16 15.49 8.21
CA LYS A 264 -6.16 15.75 9.65
C LYS A 264 -6.82 14.64 10.46
N ASN A 265 -7.51 13.70 9.81
CA ASN A 265 -8.24 12.63 10.49
C ASN A 265 -7.26 11.51 10.90
N PRO A 266 -7.07 11.22 12.20
CA PRO A 266 -6.14 10.19 12.64
C PRO A 266 -6.52 8.76 12.17
N LEU A 267 -7.79 8.51 11.86
CA LEU A 267 -8.26 7.21 11.35
C LEU A 267 -7.72 6.89 9.96
N THR A 268 -7.30 7.89 9.17
CA THR A 268 -6.67 7.65 7.85
C THR A 268 -5.24 7.14 7.97
N ARG A 269 -4.66 7.12 9.19
CA ARG A 269 -3.27 6.72 9.44
C ARG A 269 -2.27 7.50 8.56
N ARG A 270 -2.63 8.75 8.19
CA ARG A 270 -1.89 9.62 7.27
C ARG A 270 -1.72 9.03 5.86
N GLN A 271 -2.59 8.11 5.46
CA GLN A 271 -2.64 7.55 4.12
C GLN A 271 -3.74 8.26 3.32
N GLY A 272 -3.38 8.82 2.16
CA GLY A 272 -4.34 9.33 1.20
C GLY A 272 -4.81 8.24 0.23
N ILE A 273 -5.73 8.60 -0.66
CA ILE A 273 -6.25 7.69 -1.70
C ILE A 273 -5.10 7.08 -2.55
N PRO A 274 -4.09 7.85 -3.02
CA PRO A 274 -2.95 7.29 -3.77
C PRO A 274 -2.17 6.22 -3.00
N GLU A 275 -1.91 6.47 -1.71
CA GLU A 275 -1.15 5.58 -0.84
C GLU A 275 -1.93 4.29 -0.57
N CYS A 276 -3.23 4.40 -0.26
CA CYS A 276 -4.08 3.23 -0.09
C CYS A 276 -4.18 2.40 -1.38
N ALA A 277 -4.35 3.05 -2.54
CA ALA A 277 -4.40 2.36 -3.83
C ALA A 277 -3.11 1.58 -4.13
N LEU A 278 -1.95 2.14 -3.79
CA LEU A 278 -0.68 1.45 -3.92
C LEU A 278 -0.59 0.21 -3.01
N LEU A 279 -1.03 0.31 -1.76
CA LEU A 279 -1.04 -0.83 -0.84
C LEU A 279 -1.93 -1.98 -1.33
N VAL A 280 -3.07 -1.64 -1.94
CA VAL A 280 -3.98 -2.61 -2.55
C VAL A 280 -3.31 -3.36 -3.68
N THR A 281 -2.67 -2.66 -4.62
CA THR A 281 -2.03 -3.33 -5.77
C THR A 281 -0.79 -4.11 -5.39
N GLN A 282 -0.10 -3.72 -4.32
CA GLN A 282 1.03 -4.48 -3.80
C GLN A 282 0.62 -5.79 -3.12
N ARG A 283 -0.59 -5.87 -2.54
CA ARG A 283 -1.01 -7.02 -1.70
C ARG A 283 -0.92 -8.35 -2.44
N VAL A 284 -1.31 -8.40 -3.72
CA VAL A 284 -1.30 -9.63 -4.53
C VAL A 284 0.08 -10.30 -4.58
N THR A 285 1.15 -9.49 -4.55
CA THR A 285 2.54 -9.98 -4.59
C THR A 285 3.06 -10.46 -3.24
N LYS A 286 2.39 -10.10 -2.14
CA LYS A 286 2.80 -10.47 -0.78
C LYS A 286 2.40 -11.90 -0.45
N TYR A 287 1.24 -12.36 -0.90
CA TYR A 287 0.74 -13.70 -0.55
C TYR A 287 1.73 -14.84 -0.87
N PRO A 288 2.32 -14.94 -2.09
CA PRO A 288 3.29 -15.99 -2.36
C PRO A 288 4.53 -15.94 -1.46
N LEU A 289 5.02 -14.74 -1.13
CA LEU A 289 6.21 -14.56 -0.29
C LEU A 289 5.95 -14.98 1.16
N MET A 290 4.79 -14.60 1.69
CA MET A 290 4.38 -14.93 3.05
C MET A 290 4.14 -16.43 3.21
N LEU A 291 3.44 -17.04 2.25
CA LEU A 291 3.19 -18.49 2.24
C LEU A 291 4.48 -19.28 2.07
N GLN A 292 5.41 -18.85 1.20
CA GLN A 292 6.70 -19.50 1.05
C GLN A 292 7.48 -19.47 2.37
N THR A 293 7.54 -18.31 3.04
CA THR A 293 8.26 -18.16 4.32
C THR A 293 7.62 -19.02 5.41
N LEU A 294 6.29 -19.08 5.46
CA LEU A 294 5.56 -19.93 6.39
C LEU A 294 5.79 -21.43 6.10
N LEU A 295 5.81 -21.80 4.83
CA LEU A 295 6.07 -23.17 4.39
C LEU A 295 7.48 -23.63 4.78
N ASP A 296 8.49 -22.80 4.54
CA ASP A 296 9.89 -23.10 4.88
C ASP A 296 10.06 -23.38 6.39
N ASN A 297 9.26 -22.69 7.21
CA ASN A 297 9.21 -22.86 8.66
C ASN A 297 8.21 -23.92 9.14
N SER A 298 7.44 -24.54 8.25
CA SER A 298 6.55 -25.65 8.56
C SER A 298 7.26 -27.01 8.40
N SER A 299 7.19 -27.86 9.41
CA SER A 299 7.85 -29.18 9.40
C SER A 299 6.96 -30.21 8.72
N LYS A 300 7.43 -30.86 7.64
CA LYS A 300 6.67 -31.96 6.98
C LYS A 300 6.31 -33.11 7.91
N LYS A 301 7.10 -33.35 8.96
CA LYS A 301 6.89 -34.44 9.91
C LYS A 301 5.89 -34.08 11.01
N GLU A 302 5.94 -32.85 11.51
CA GLU A 302 5.10 -32.41 12.64
C GLU A 302 3.76 -31.83 12.15
N HIS A 303 3.76 -31.22 10.95
CA HIS A 303 2.63 -30.50 10.36
C HIS A 303 2.30 -31.03 8.97
N GLU A 304 2.26 -32.36 8.78
CA GLU A 304 2.14 -32.98 7.45
C GLU A 304 0.95 -32.45 6.64
N LYS A 305 -0.25 -32.46 7.23
CA LYS A 305 -1.47 -31.96 6.58
C LYS A 305 -1.38 -30.48 6.25
N ASP A 306 -1.01 -29.65 7.22
CA ASP A 306 -0.91 -28.21 7.05
C ASP A 306 0.16 -27.83 6.01
N HIS A 307 1.27 -28.56 5.98
CA HIS A 307 2.32 -28.39 4.98
C HIS A 307 1.80 -28.67 3.56
N ALA A 308 1.00 -29.72 3.35
CA ALA A 308 0.40 -30.02 2.05
C ALA A 308 -0.61 -28.93 1.64
N ASP A 309 -1.42 -28.45 2.59
CA ASP A 309 -2.37 -27.36 2.35
C ASP A 309 -1.63 -26.04 2.03
N LEU A 310 -0.51 -25.75 2.69
CA LEU A 310 0.33 -24.58 2.41
C LEU A 310 1.03 -24.66 1.05
N GLU A 311 1.52 -25.83 0.63
CA GLU A 311 2.06 -26.05 -0.73
C GLU A 311 0.98 -25.73 -1.77
N LYS A 312 -0.25 -26.21 -1.57
CA LYS A 312 -1.38 -25.94 -2.46
C LYS A 312 -1.77 -24.45 -2.46
N ALA A 313 -1.87 -23.83 -1.28
CA ALA A 313 -2.20 -22.41 -1.14
C ALA A 313 -1.17 -21.52 -1.83
N LEU A 314 0.12 -21.85 -1.72
CA LEU A 314 1.20 -21.13 -2.39
C LEU A 314 1.05 -21.16 -3.92
N GLU A 315 0.72 -22.31 -4.50
CA GLU A 315 0.50 -22.41 -5.95
C GLU A 315 -0.74 -21.62 -6.40
N LEU A 316 -1.83 -21.66 -5.62
CA LEU A 316 -3.02 -20.84 -5.89
C LEU A 316 -2.69 -19.33 -5.84
N ALA A 317 -1.94 -18.88 -4.84
CA ALA A 317 -1.53 -17.49 -4.72
C ALA A 317 -0.64 -17.03 -5.89
N LYS A 318 0.28 -17.88 -6.36
CA LYS A 318 1.09 -17.62 -7.56
C LYS A 318 0.22 -17.53 -8.82
N GLU A 319 -0.76 -18.41 -8.95
CA GLU A 319 -1.70 -18.40 -10.08
C GLU A 319 -2.52 -17.10 -10.10
N ILE A 320 -3.06 -16.67 -8.96
CA ILE A 320 -3.78 -15.40 -8.83
C ILE A 320 -2.87 -14.22 -9.21
N ALA A 321 -1.65 -14.16 -8.67
CA ALA A 321 -0.71 -13.08 -8.98
C ALA A 321 -0.38 -13.01 -10.48
N LYS A 322 -0.17 -14.17 -11.12
CA LYS A 322 0.06 -14.26 -12.55
C LYS A 322 -1.17 -13.82 -13.35
N ASP A 323 -2.36 -14.25 -12.97
CA ASP A 323 -3.61 -13.89 -13.65
C ASP A 323 -3.85 -12.38 -13.62
N VAL A 324 -3.69 -11.75 -12.45
CA VAL A 324 -3.78 -10.29 -12.29
C VAL A 324 -2.73 -9.57 -13.15
N ASP A 325 -1.49 -10.05 -13.20
CA ASP A 325 -0.45 -9.49 -14.09
C ASP A 325 -0.87 -9.59 -15.58
N ASP A 326 -1.38 -10.75 -16.00
CA ASP A 326 -1.87 -10.98 -17.37
C ASP A 326 -3.05 -10.03 -17.71
N GLN A 327 -3.96 -9.80 -16.76
CA GLN A 327 -5.06 -8.85 -16.89
C GLN A 327 -4.56 -7.40 -17.05
N VAL A 328 -3.64 -6.95 -16.20
CA VAL A 328 -3.05 -5.60 -16.25
C VAL A 328 -2.37 -5.37 -17.61
N GLN A 329 -1.53 -6.32 -18.06
CA GLN A 329 -0.88 -6.20 -19.37
C GLN A 329 -1.90 -6.18 -20.53
N ALA A 330 -2.97 -6.97 -20.44
CA ALA A 330 -4.03 -6.94 -21.44
C ALA A 330 -4.77 -5.59 -21.44
N HIS A 331 -5.00 -5.01 -20.26
CA HIS A 331 -5.60 -3.70 -20.09
C HIS A 331 -4.72 -2.60 -20.68
N GLU A 332 -3.42 -2.55 -20.33
CA GLU A 332 -2.47 -1.58 -20.87
C GLU A 332 -2.40 -1.63 -22.40
N ARG A 333 -2.28 -2.84 -22.97
CA ARG A 333 -2.29 -3.03 -24.44
C ARG A 333 -3.59 -2.54 -25.08
N LYS A 334 -4.71 -2.71 -24.40
CA LYS A 334 -6.01 -2.19 -24.86
C LYS A 334 -6.04 -0.67 -24.83
N GLN A 335 -5.52 -0.03 -23.78
CA GLN A 335 -5.44 1.43 -23.71
C GLN A 335 -4.57 2.01 -24.82
N ILE A 336 -3.38 1.42 -25.05
CA ILE A 336 -2.50 1.84 -26.17
C ILE A 336 -3.21 1.68 -27.52
N LEU A 337 -3.97 0.59 -27.73
CA LEU A 337 -4.75 0.39 -28.94
C LEU A 337 -5.83 1.49 -29.12
N LEU A 338 -6.47 1.91 -28.04
CA LEU A 338 -7.45 2.99 -28.07
C LEU A 338 -6.80 4.33 -28.41
N GLU A 339 -5.63 4.63 -27.83
CA GLU A 339 -4.87 5.84 -28.18
C GLU A 339 -4.43 5.86 -29.66
N ILE A 340 -3.91 4.74 -30.16
CA ILE A 340 -3.54 4.60 -31.58
C ILE A 340 -4.78 4.79 -32.44
N HIS A 341 -5.90 4.17 -32.06
CA HIS A 341 -7.14 4.35 -32.77
C HIS A 341 -7.53 5.83 -32.80
N GLU A 342 -7.53 6.54 -31.67
CA GLU A 342 -7.88 7.96 -31.57
C GLU A 342 -7.02 8.86 -32.47
N LYS A 343 -5.70 8.67 -32.42
CA LYS A 343 -4.70 9.48 -33.15
C LYS A 343 -4.67 9.22 -34.66
N MET A 344 -5.12 8.06 -35.14
CA MET A 344 -5.04 7.70 -36.56
C MET A 344 -6.03 8.49 -37.42
N GLU A 345 -5.69 8.93 -38.64
CA GLU A 345 -6.66 9.69 -39.43
C GLU A 345 -7.89 8.83 -39.82
N PRO A 346 -9.11 9.39 -39.85
CA PRO A 346 -10.33 8.63 -40.17
C PRO A 346 -10.30 7.94 -41.54
N LYS A 347 -9.52 8.48 -42.49
CA LYS A 347 -9.38 7.98 -43.86
C LYS A 347 -8.15 7.08 -44.05
N SER A 348 -7.36 6.81 -43.01
CA SER A 348 -6.18 5.93 -43.13
C SER A 348 -6.58 4.51 -43.50
N THR A 349 -5.91 3.96 -44.52
CA THR A 349 -6.10 2.59 -45.01
C THR A 349 -4.75 1.98 -45.39
N THR A 350 -4.53 0.71 -45.04
CA THR A 350 -3.45 -0.12 -45.56
C THR A 350 -4.01 -1.40 -46.20
N GLN A 351 -3.19 -2.18 -46.89
CA GLN A 351 -3.61 -3.42 -47.54
C GLN A 351 -2.76 -4.61 -47.05
N PHE A 352 -3.42 -5.73 -46.78
CA PHE A 352 -2.72 -6.99 -46.55
C PHE A 352 -2.16 -7.55 -47.88
N LYS A 353 -1.22 -8.49 -47.80
CA LYS A 353 -0.65 -9.20 -48.97
C LYS A 353 -1.72 -9.83 -49.87
N GLU A 354 -2.88 -10.16 -49.31
CA GLU A 354 -4.05 -10.74 -49.98
C GLU A 354 -4.97 -9.69 -50.62
N GLY A 355 -4.56 -8.41 -50.70
CA GLY A 355 -5.35 -7.31 -51.26
C GLY A 355 -6.49 -6.82 -50.36
N ARG A 356 -6.68 -7.42 -49.19
CA ARG A 356 -7.71 -7.01 -48.22
C ARG A 356 -7.35 -5.67 -47.59
N LYS A 357 -8.23 -4.67 -47.70
CA LYS A 357 -8.08 -3.38 -47.04
C LYS A 357 -8.21 -3.50 -45.52
N PHE A 358 -7.40 -2.74 -44.81
CA PHE A 358 -7.41 -2.55 -43.37
C PHE A 358 -7.58 -1.07 -43.06
N THR A 359 -8.58 -0.75 -42.25
CA THR A 359 -9.02 0.62 -41.97
C THR A 359 -9.03 0.90 -40.47
N ARG A 360 -9.26 2.15 -40.09
CA ARG A 360 -9.45 2.55 -38.69
C ARG A 360 -10.47 1.70 -37.92
N LYS A 361 -11.60 1.39 -38.55
CA LYS A 361 -12.67 0.59 -37.94
C LYS A 361 -12.25 -0.86 -37.69
N ASP A 362 -11.23 -1.35 -38.38
CA ASP A 362 -10.73 -2.71 -38.21
C ASP A 362 -9.98 -2.91 -36.90
N LEU A 363 -9.35 -1.86 -36.35
CA LEU A 363 -8.56 -1.93 -35.10
C LEU A 363 -9.40 -2.41 -33.91
N LEU A 364 -10.64 -1.94 -33.79
CA LEU A 364 -11.52 -2.22 -32.65
C LEU A 364 -12.45 -3.43 -32.86
N LYS A 365 -12.23 -4.23 -33.92
CA LYS A 365 -13.01 -5.46 -34.14
C LYS A 365 -12.75 -6.46 -33.01
N ARG A 366 -13.81 -7.08 -32.47
CA ARG A 366 -13.82 -8.02 -31.32
C ARG A 366 -12.73 -9.10 -31.28
N LYS A 367 -12.12 -9.47 -32.42
CA LYS A 367 -11.08 -10.51 -32.51
C LYS A 367 -9.66 -9.94 -32.64
N ARG A 368 -9.46 -8.64 -32.47
CA ARG A 368 -8.16 -7.99 -32.57
C ARG A 368 -7.71 -7.47 -31.21
N ARG A 369 -6.43 -7.67 -30.93
CA ARG A 369 -5.73 -7.12 -29.77
C ARG A 369 -4.34 -6.68 -30.21
N LEU A 370 -3.80 -5.68 -29.55
CA LEU A 370 -2.41 -5.31 -29.70
C LEU A 370 -1.53 -6.42 -29.11
N LEU A 371 -0.55 -6.91 -29.87
CA LEU A 371 0.38 -7.95 -29.42
C LEU A 371 1.72 -7.38 -28.96
N TYR A 372 2.18 -6.32 -29.63
CA TYR A 372 3.43 -5.63 -29.36
C TYR A 372 3.14 -4.14 -29.37
N SER A 373 3.59 -3.44 -28.34
CA SER A 373 3.49 -1.98 -28.18
C SER A 373 4.87 -1.36 -28.24
#